data_AF-H0XJ28-F1
#
_entry.id   AF-H0XJ28-F1
#
_cell.length_a   1.000
_cell.length_b   1.000
_cell.length_c   1.000
_cell.angle_alpha   90.00
_cell.angle_beta   90.00
_cell.angle_gamma   90.00
#
_symmetry.space_group_name_H-M   'P 1'
#
loop_
_entity.id
_entity.type
_entity.pdbx_description
1 polymer ?
#
loop_
_entity_poly.entity_id
_entity_poly.type
_entity_poly.pdbx_seq_one_letter_code
_entity_poly.pdbx_strand_id
1 'polypeptide(L)'
;MDIDGNDSKADSLSFKGSVSSEASEVHKKEKDACVICMDTIKNKRILPKHEFYAACINKFMSYKPICPTCQTSYGIQKGNQPDGSMHITRSRQSLPGYESCGTIVITYIMKAGIQTEEHPNPGKMYYGIMRTAYLPDNEEGKEVLRLLRRAFDQKLIFTIGYSRTLGVSDVITWNDIHHKTSQSGGPENFGYPDPTYLKRVKEELKAKGIEED
;
A
#
# COMPACT_ATOMS: atom_id res chain seq x y z
N MET A 1 -7.38 -60.83 -31.55
CA MET A 1 -6.02 -60.26 -31.67
C MET A 1 -5.74 -59.52 -30.36
N ASP A 2 -5.93 -60.19 -29.23
CA ASP A 2 -5.06 -61.21 -28.60
C ASP A 2 -3.92 -60.48 -27.86
N ILE A 3 -4.00 -60.34 -26.52
CA ILE A 3 -3.37 -61.22 -25.49
C ILE A 3 -1.85 -60.98 -25.50
N ASP A 4 -1.21 -60.42 -24.47
CA ASP A 4 -0.94 -60.93 -23.10
C ASP A 4 -0.93 -59.76 -22.09
N GLY A 5 -1.27 -59.85 -20.79
CA GLY A 5 -1.14 -60.96 -19.86
C GLY A 5 0.13 -60.79 -19.01
N ASN A 6 0.03 -60.28 -17.77
CA ASN A 6 0.52 -60.96 -16.56
C ASN A 6 0.21 -60.17 -15.27
N ASP A 7 -0.10 -60.97 -14.26
CA ASP A 7 -0.68 -60.68 -12.94
C ASP A 7 0.38 -60.53 -11.83
N SER A 8 -0.13 -60.13 -10.64
CA SER A 8 0.39 -60.46 -9.29
C SER A 8 1.61 -59.66 -8.78
N LYS A 9 1.73 -59.28 -7.50
CA LYS A 9 1.04 -59.70 -6.26
C LYS A 9 1.33 -58.67 -5.15
N ALA A 10 0.39 -58.56 -4.21
CA ALA A 10 0.55 -57.87 -2.95
C ALA A 10 1.60 -58.54 -2.04
N ASP A 11 2.30 -57.76 -1.23
CA ASP A 11 2.88 -58.26 0.01
C ASP A 11 2.67 -57.25 1.15
N SER A 12 1.85 -57.71 2.09
CA SER A 12 1.60 -57.17 3.41
C SER A 12 2.74 -57.55 4.35
N LEU A 13 3.36 -56.57 5.02
CA LEU A 13 4.21 -56.83 6.19
C LEU A 13 3.67 -56.07 7.38
N SER A 14 3.00 -56.82 8.24
CA SER A 14 2.70 -56.45 9.62
C SER A 14 3.97 -56.62 10.44
N PHE A 15 4.41 -55.57 11.14
CA PHE A 15 5.38 -55.70 12.23
C PHE A 15 4.72 -55.19 13.53
N LYS A 16 4.38 -56.14 14.40
CA LYS A 16 4.07 -55.88 15.81
C LYS A 16 5.39 -55.73 16.56
N GLY A 17 5.56 -54.62 17.25
CA GLY A 17 6.56 -54.42 18.29
C GLY A 17 5.97 -53.51 19.35
N SER A 18 5.72 -54.05 20.54
CA SER A 18 5.16 -53.34 21.69
C SER A 18 6.26 -52.83 22.63
N VAL A 19 5.90 -51.76 23.35
CA VAL A 19 6.32 -51.34 24.71
C VAL A 19 7.37 -50.22 24.85
N SER A 20 6.86 -49.11 25.42
CA SER A 20 7.46 -48.05 26.26
C SER A 20 8.60 -47.21 25.67
N SER A 21 8.75 -45.92 25.95
CA SER A 21 8.22 -45.03 26.99
C SER A 21 8.63 -43.60 26.58
N GLU A 22 7.79 -42.63 26.95
CA GLU A 22 8.13 -41.21 27.14
C GLU A 22 8.98 -40.51 26.07
N ALA A 23 8.31 -39.79 25.18
CA ALA A 23 8.91 -38.58 24.61
C ALA A 23 7.81 -37.57 24.25
N SER A 24 7.69 -36.58 25.14
CA SER A 24 7.39 -35.19 24.84
C SER A 24 6.03 -34.85 24.21
N GLU A 25 5.21 -34.21 25.03
CA GLU A 25 4.26 -33.16 24.64
C GLU A 25 4.86 -32.27 23.55
N VAL A 26 4.40 -32.43 22.30
CA VAL A 26 4.58 -31.42 21.25
C VAL A 26 3.22 -30.80 20.95
N HIS A 27 2.65 -30.12 21.93
CA HIS A 27 1.55 -29.19 21.73
C HIS A 27 1.64 -28.04 22.72
N LYS A 28 2.38 -27.00 22.32
CA LYS A 28 2.22 -25.56 22.67
C LYS A 28 3.58 -24.87 22.69
N LYS A 29 3.95 -24.17 21.61
CA LYS A 29 4.77 -22.93 21.64
C LYS A 29 4.98 -22.34 20.23
N GLU A 30 3.91 -21.96 19.55
CA GLU A 30 3.97 -21.03 18.40
C GLU A 30 3.56 -19.60 18.77
N LYS A 31 3.37 -19.30 20.06
CA LYS A 31 2.84 -18.00 20.52
C LYS A 31 3.90 -16.94 20.84
N ASP A 32 5.19 -17.27 20.72
CA ASP A 32 6.27 -16.39 21.20
C ASP A 32 7.23 -15.91 20.10
N ALA A 33 6.88 -15.99 18.81
CA ALA A 33 7.74 -15.47 17.72
C ALA A 33 7.32 -14.05 17.30
N CYS A 34 8.27 -13.10 17.25
CA CYS A 34 8.01 -11.74 16.79
C CYS A 34 7.90 -11.71 15.27
N VAL A 35 6.76 -11.29 14.71
CA VAL A 35 6.58 -11.22 13.24
C VAL A 35 7.48 -10.21 12.51
N ILE A 36 8.21 -9.36 13.23
CA ILE A 36 9.12 -8.36 12.65
C ILE A 36 10.55 -8.92 12.48
N CYS A 37 11.06 -9.66 13.47
CA CYS A 37 12.42 -10.21 13.45
C CYS A 37 12.48 -11.74 13.44
N MET A 38 11.34 -12.40 13.57
CA MET A 38 11.18 -13.86 13.67
C MET A 38 11.84 -14.51 14.90
N ASP A 39 12.30 -13.73 15.89
CA ASP A 39 12.90 -14.22 17.13
C ASP A 39 11.89 -14.41 18.28
N THR A 40 12.30 -15.16 19.31
CA THR A 40 11.51 -15.35 20.53
C THR A 40 11.30 -14.03 21.30
N ILE A 41 10.05 -13.68 21.58
CA ILE A 41 9.66 -12.42 22.21
C ILE A 41 10.11 -12.38 23.68
N LYS A 42 11.09 -11.54 23.98
CA LYS A 42 11.40 -11.04 25.34
C LYS A 42 10.95 -9.57 25.43
N ASN A 43 10.57 -9.00 26.58
CA ASN A 43 10.15 -7.58 26.70
C ASN A 43 9.05 -7.13 25.69
N LYS A 44 7.81 -7.49 25.99
CA LYS A 44 6.62 -7.29 25.14
C LYS A 44 6.16 -5.83 25.14
N ARG A 45 5.75 -5.33 23.96
CA ARG A 45 4.83 -4.20 23.83
C ARG A 45 3.52 -4.71 23.22
N ILE A 46 2.42 -4.39 23.88
CA ILE A 46 1.07 -4.77 23.46
C ILE A 46 0.46 -3.56 22.74
N LEU A 47 0.21 -3.70 21.44
CA LEU A 47 -0.81 -2.90 20.78
C LEU A 47 -2.17 -3.57 21.05
N PRO A 48 -3.30 -2.83 21.05
CA PRO A 48 -4.61 -3.31 21.51
C PRO A 48 -5.01 -4.75 21.16
N LYS A 49 -4.55 -5.28 20.01
CA LYS A 49 -4.84 -6.65 19.55
C LYS A 49 -3.63 -7.52 19.20
N HIS A 50 -2.39 -6.99 19.22
CA HIS A 50 -1.20 -7.71 18.72
C HIS A 50 0.05 -7.43 19.57
N GLU A 51 0.86 -8.47 19.79
CA GLU A 51 2.08 -8.43 20.60
C GLU A 51 3.35 -8.44 19.73
N PHE A 52 4.32 -7.61 20.09
CA PHE A 52 5.61 -7.53 19.41
C PHE A 52 6.76 -7.38 20.41
N TYR A 53 7.99 -7.70 19.97
CA TYR A 53 9.21 -7.29 20.66
C TYR A 53 9.28 -5.77 20.72
N ALA A 54 9.45 -5.19 21.92
CA ALA A 54 9.35 -3.74 22.12
C ALA A 54 10.32 -2.96 21.20
N ALA A 55 11.56 -3.40 21.04
CA ALA A 55 12.52 -2.70 20.17
C ALA A 55 12.11 -2.77 18.69
N CYS A 56 11.56 -3.91 18.24
CA CYS A 56 11.13 -4.08 16.86
C CYS A 56 9.95 -3.20 16.53
N ILE A 57 8.92 -3.18 17.38
CA ILE A 57 7.74 -2.35 17.13
C ILE A 57 8.04 -0.86 17.33
N ASN A 58 8.91 -0.49 18.26
CA ASN A 58 9.32 0.91 18.42
C ASN A 58 10.08 1.41 17.20
N LYS A 59 11.01 0.60 16.68
CA LYS A 59 11.73 0.90 15.44
C LYS A 59 10.78 0.92 14.24
N PHE A 60 9.84 -0.01 14.12
CA PHE A 60 8.87 0.02 13.03
C PHE A 60 7.98 1.27 13.10
N MET A 61 7.43 1.56 14.27
CA MET A 61 6.53 2.70 14.53
C MET A 61 7.19 4.05 14.32
N SER A 62 8.52 4.17 14.47
CA SER A 62 9.21 5.44 14.17
C SER A 62 9.19 5.80 12.70
N TYR A 63 9.05 4.82 11.79
CA TYR A 63 8.97 5.06 10.34
C TYR A 63 7.55 4.89 9.81
N LYS A 64 6.79 3.92 10.34
CA LYS A 64 5.44 3.61 9.91
C LYS A 64 4.56 3.33 11.14
N PRO A 65 3.74 4.29 11.60
CA PRO A 65 3.01 4.17 12.84
C PRO A 65 1.75 3.30 12.69
N ILE A 66 1.88 2.09 12.15
CA ILE A 66 0.78 1.13 11.98
C ILE A 66 1.12 -0.18 12.67
N CYS A 67 0.11 -0.98 13.03
CA CYS A 67 0.33 -2.36 13.44
C CYS A 67 0.78 -3.19 12.22
N PRO A 68 1.94 -3.87 12.26
CA PRO A 68 2.38 -4.75 11.18
C PRO A 68 1.41 -5.91 10.85
N THR A 69 0.59 -6.32 11.81
CA THR A 69 -0.34 -7.46 11.65
C THR A 69 -1.69 -7.06 11.07
N CYS A 70 -2.33 -6.00 11.61
CA CYS A 70 -3.68 -5.61 11.18
C CYS A 70 -3.77 -4.23 10.54
N GLN A 71 -2.63 -3.56 10.33
CA GLN A 71 -2.51 -2.25 9.67
C GLN A 71 -3.26 -1.09 10.36
N THR A 72 -3.79 -1.30 11.57
CA THR A 72 -4.37 -0.21 12.38
C THR A 72 -3.34 0.89 12.59
N SER A 73 -3.70 2.14 12.29
CA SER A 73 -2.84 3.30 12.50
C SER A 73 -2.83 3.74 13.98
N TYR A 74 -1.66 4.16 14.46
CA TYR A 74 -1.38 4.64 15.81
C TYR A 74 -0.68 6.02 15.81
N GLY A 75 -0.60 6.67 14.65
CA GLY A 75 0.03 7.98 14.50
C GLY A 75 -0.13 8.54 13.09
N ILE A 76 0.38 9.75 12.89
CA ILE A 76 0.36 10.40 11.58
C ILE A 76 1.41 9.73 10.70
N GLN A 77 0.97 9.06 9.63
CA GLN A 77 1.88 8.50 8.64
C GLN A 77 2.50 9.64 7.83
N LYS A 78 3.83 9.64 7.70
CA LYS A 78 4.55 10.56 6.82
C LYS A 78 5.23 9.76 5.72
N GLY A 79 5.15 10.23 4.48
CA GLY A 79 5.86 9.62 3.37
C GLY A 79 7.17 10.35 3.03
N ASN A 80 7.81 9.88 1.98
CA ASN A 80 9.09 10.37 1.45
C ASN A 80 8.91 11.17 0.15
N GLN A 81 7.73 11.73 -0.12
CA GLN A 81 7.50 12.57 -1.29
C GLN A 81 8.54 13.72 -1.39
N PRO A 82 9.18 13.91 -2.57
CA PRO A 82 10.02 15.06 -2.84
C PRO A 82 9.34 16.42 -2.64
N ASP A 83 10.11 17.49 -2.56
CA ASP A 83 9.55 18.83 -2.46
C ASP A 83 8.84 19.27 -3.74
N GLY A 84 7.74 20.00 -3.57
CA GLY A 84 6.89 20.43 -4.67
C GLY A 84 5.73 21.29 -4.19
N SER A 85 4.83 21.62 -5.09
CA SER A 85 3.61 22.36 -4.82
C SER A 85 2.38 21.68 -5.42
N MET A 86 1.21 21.95 -4.82
CA MET A 86 -0.09 21.48 -5.27
C MET A 86 -1.02 22.68 -5.45
N HIS A 87 -1.40 22.95 -6.69
CA HIS A 87 -2.25 24.08 -7.08
C HIS A 87 -3.63 23.59 -7.51
N ILE A 88 -4.66 24.39 -7.23
CA ILE A 88 -6.05 24.06 -7.53
C ILE A 88 -6.65 25.16 -8.40
N THR A 89 -7.27 24.76 -9.51
CA THR A 89 -8.13 25.62 -10.32
C THR A 89 -9.48 24.93 -10.53
N ARG A 90 -10.46 25.70 -10.99
CA ARG A 90 -11.81 25.18 -11.28
C ARG A 90 -12.18 25.51 -12.72
N SER A 91 -12.80 24.55 -13.39
CA SER A 91 -13.39 24.69 -14.71
C SER A 91 -14.90 24.52 -14.63
N ARG A 92 -15.63 25.25 -15.48
CA ARG A 92 -17.08 25.08 -15.65
C ARG A 92 -17.44 23.84 -16.47
N GLN A 93 -16.47 23.26 -17.18
CA GLN A 93 -16.68 22.04 -17.95
C GLN A 93 -16.87 20.85 -17.00
N SER A 94 -17.85 20.02 -17.29
CA SER A 94 -18.15 18.81 -16.54
C SER A 94 -17.28 17.65 -17.00
N LEU A 95 -17.00 16.73 -16.07
CA LEU A 95 -16.43 15.43 -16.39
C LEU A 95 -17.54 14.48 -16.87
N PRO A 96 -17.25 13.55 -17.79
CA PRO A 96 -18.17 12.48 -18.14
C PRO A 96 -18.66 11.71 -16.90
N GLY A 97 -19.99 11.60 -16.73
CA GLY A 97 -20.65 11.02 -15.55
C GLY A 97 -20.92 12.00 -14.41
N TYR A 98 -20.58 13.28 -14.57
CA TYR A 98 -20.77 14.35 -13.59
C TYR A 98 -21.30 15.64 -14.25
N GLU A 99 -22.26 15.51 -15.17
CA GLU A 99 -22.79 16.59 -16.02
C GLU A 99 -23.45 17.74 -15.24
N SER A 100 -23.81 17.53 -13.98
CA SER A 100 -24.46 18.53 -13.12
C SER A 100 -23.49 19.46 -12.40
N CYS A 101 -22.18 19.27 -12.51
CA CYS A 101 -21.17 20.09 -11.83
C CYS A 101 -19.94 20.38 -12.71
N GLY A 102 -19.11 21.33 -12.27
CA GLY A 102 -17.83 21.64 -12.92
C GLY A 102 -16.73 20.61 -12.62
N THR A 103 -15.49 21.00 -12.87
CA THR A 103 -14.29 20.18 -12.63
C THR A 103 -13.30 20.92 -11.75
N ILE A 104 -12.83 20.26 -10.70
CA ILE A 104 -11.64 20.65 -9.93
C ILE A 104 -10.42 20.11 -10.68
N VAL A 105 -9.48 21.00 -11.00
CA VAL A 105 -8.20 20.65 -11.63
C VAL A 105 -7.09 20.81 -10.59
N ILE A 106 -6.35 19.74 -10.37
CA ILE A 106 -5.23 19.69 -9.43
C ILE A 106 -3.93 19.62 -10.24
N THR A 107 -3.04 20.59 -10.03
CA THR A 107 -1.72 20.60 -10.67
C THR A 107 -0.64 20.42 -9.62
N TYR A 108 0.12 19.33 -9.74
CA TYR A 108 1.30 19.06 -8.93
C TYR A 108 2.56 19.49 -9.70
N ILE A 109 3.43 20.26 -9.05
CA ILE A 109 4.74 20.65 -9.58
C ILE A 109 5.80 20.16 -8.60
N MET A 110 6.46 19.06 -8.95
CA MET A 110 7.48 18.43 -8.11
C MET A 110 8.86 18.83 -8.60
N LYS A 111 9.74 19.23 -7.68
CA LYS A 111 11.08 19.72 -7.98
C LYS A 111 12.03 18.56 -8.26
N ALA A 112 13.05 18.82 -9.07
CA ALA A 112 14.21 17.93 -9.18
C ALA A 112 15.02 17.97 -7.87
N GLY A 113 15.80 16.93 -7.62
CA GLY A 113 16.60 16.88 -6.40
C GLY A 113 17.51 15.67 -6.32
N ILE A 114 18.04 15.46 -5.11
CA ILE A 114 18.90 14.33 -4.75
C ILE A 114 18.12 13.43 -3.78
N GLN A 115 18.20 12.12 -3.99
CA GLN A 115 17.59 11.12 -3.11
C GLN A 115 18.20 11.21 -1.70
N THR A 116 17.32 11.34 -0.70
CA THR A 116 17.64 11.27 0.73
C THR A 116 17.80 9.82 1.20
N GLU A 117 18.18 9.63 2.47
CA GLU A 117 18.23 8.32 3.14
C GLU A 117 16.89 7.56 3.16
N GLU A 118 15.77 8.25 2.96
CA GLU A 118 14.42 7.66 2.89
C GLU A 118 14.06 7.15 1.48
N HIS A 119 14.97 7.31 0.51
CA HIS A 119 14.77 6.91 -0.88
C HIS A 119 15.63 5.70 -1.27
N PRO A 120 15.31 5.01 -2.38
CA PRO A 120 15.99 3.78 -2.77
C PRO A 120 17.51 3.88 -2.97
N ASN A 121 17.99 5.00 -3.49
CA ASN A 121 19.41 5.22 -3.81
C ASN A 121 19.88 6.59 -3.31
N PRO A 122 20.19 6.73 -2.00
CA PRO A 122 20.64 7.99 -1.42
C PRO A 122 21.83 8.60 -2.19
N GLY A 123 21.81 9.92 -2.41
CA GLY A 123 22.82 10.64 -3.19
C GLY A 123 22.61 10.64 -4.70
N LYS A 124 21.70 9.81 -5.24
CA LYS A 124 21.38 9.80 -6.68
C LYS A 124 20.40 10.92 -7.06
N MET A 125 20.62 11.54 -8.21
CA MET A 125 19.73 12.58 -8.75
C MET A 125 18.39 11.99 -9.25
N TYR A 126 17.33 12.79 -9.16
CA TYR A 126 16.06 12.58 -9.85
C TYR A 126 15.54 13.88 -10.47
N TYR A 127 14.76 13.77 -11.55
CA TYR A 127 14.19 14.93 -12.25
C TYR A 127 12.81 15.30 -11.71
N GLY A 128 12.50 16.60 -11.79
CA GLY A 128 11.20 17.14 -11.44
C GLY A 128 10.13 16.75 -12.45
N ILE A 129 8.86 16.82 -12.03
CA ILE A 129 7.70 16.47 -12.85
C ILE A 129 6.57 17.48 -12.67
N MET A 130 5.71 17.58 -13.68
CA MET A 130 4.41 18.24 -13.57
C MET A 130 3.32 17.23 -13.89
N ARG A 131 2.29 17.14 -13.04
CA ARG A 131 1.13 16.26 -13.28
C ARG A 131 -0.17 16.98 -13.00
N THR A 132 -1.17 16.71 -13.82
CA THR A 132 -2.52 17.22 -13.66
C THR A 132 -3.48 16.09 -13.32
N ALA A 133 -4.41 16.34 -12.42
CA ALA A 133 -5.48 15.41 -12.06
C ALA A 133 -6.83 16.12 -11.97
N TYR A 134 -7.91 15.35 -12.07
CA TYR A 134 -9.27 15.86 -12.17
C TYR A 134 -10.21 15.22 -11.16
N LEU A 135 -11.03 16.05 -10.50
CA LEU A 135 -12.15 15.64 -9.66
C LEU A 135 -13.42 16.39 -10.12
N PRO A 136 -14.62 15.83 -9.97
CA PRO A 136 -15.84 16.60 -10.15
C PRO A 136 -15.94 17.70 -9.07
N ASP A 137 -16.42 18.88 -9.42
CA ASP A 137 -16.64 19.99 -8.48
C ASP A 137 -18.02 19.88 -7.79
N ASN A 138 -18.25 18.73 -7.16
CA ASN A 138 -19.39 18.45 -6.30
C ASN A 138 -18.93 18.20 -4.85
N GLU A 139 -19.85 17.88 -3.94
CA GLU A 139 -19.50 17.71 -2.52
C GLU A 139 -18.52 16.55 -2.28
N GLU A 140 -18.72 15.41 -2.95
CA GLU A 140 -17.81 14.26 -2.82
C GLU A 140 -16.41 14.53 -3.41
N GLY A 141 -16.33 15.23 -4.55
CA GLY A 141 -15.05 15.62 -5.12
C GLY A 141 -14.31 16.65 -4.25
N LYS A 142 -15.04 17.56 -3.57
CA LYS A 142 -14.44 18.49 -2.59
C LYS A 142 -13.95 17.78 -1.33
N GLU A 143 -14.65 16.74 -0.87
CA GLU A 143 -14.18 15.85 0.20
C GLU A 143 -12.85 15.19 -0.22
N VAL A 144 -12.81 14.53 -1.38
CA VAL A 144 -11.59 13.89 -1.89
C VAL A 144 -10.46 14.91 -2.03
N LEU A 145 -10.73 16.13 -2.50
CA LEU A 145 -9.73 17.20 -2.58
C LEU A 145 -9.14 17.55 -1.20
N ARG A 146 -9.97 17.65 -0.15
CA ARG A 146 -9.49 17.93 1.22
C ARG A 146 -8.57 16.81 1.71
N LEU A 147 -8.93 15.56 1.48
CA LEU A 147 -8.12 14.41 1.84
C LEU A 147 -6.80 14.35 1.04
N LEU A 148 -6.83 14.61 -0.27
CA LEU A 148 -5.63 14.68 -1.11
C LEU A 148 -4.68 15.80 -0.67
N ARG A 149 -5.20 16.96 -0.24
CA ARG A 149 -4.37 18.03 0.34
C ARG A 149 -3.64 17.54 1.58
N ARG A 150 -4.36 16.92 2.53
CA ARG A 150 -3.78 16.36 3.75
C ARG A 150 -2.72 15.30 3.42
N ALA A 151 -3.00 14.41 2.47
CA ALA A 151 -2.04 13.41 2.01
C ALA A 151 -0.79 14.06 1.38
N PHE A 152 -0.94 15.13 0.60
CA PHE A 152 0.18 15.87 0.01
C PHE A 152 1.05 16.53 1.09
N ASP A 153 0.43 17.17 2.08
CA ASP A 153 1.12 17.82 3.20
C ASP A 153 1.87 16.79 4.06
N GLN A 154 1.31 15.58 4.19
CA GLN A 154 1.94 14.43 4.84
C GLN A 154 2.93 13.66 3.95
N LYS A 155 3.25 14.19 2.76
CA LYS A 155 4.24 13.61 1.84
C LYS A 155 3.87 12.22 1.29
N LEU A 156 2.58 11.94 1.10
CA LEU A 156 2.06 10.62 0.73
C LEU A 156 1.59 10.48 -0.73
N ILE A 157 1.53 11.55 -1.53
CA ILE A 157 1.01 11.47 -2.91
C ILE A 157 2.05 10.87 -3.87
N PHE A 158 3.32 11.24 -3.70
CA PHE A 158 4.43 10.76 -4.52
C PHE A 158 5.50 10.04 -3.70
N THR A 159 6.41 9.37 -4.39
CA THR A 159 7.66 8.79 -3.88
C THR A 159 8.71 8.81 -5.00
N ILE A 160 9.97 8.55 -4.69
CA ILE A 160 10.95 8.10 -5.67
C ILE A 160 10.91 6.58 -5.78
N GLY A 161 10.94 6.05 -7.00
CA GLY A 161 10.93 4.62 -7.24
C GLY A 161 10.96 4.24 -8.71
N TYR A 162 10.47 3.05 -8.99
CA TYR A 162 10.36 2.51 -10.35
C TYR A 162 9.04 2.92 -11.00
N SER A 163 9.12 3.60 -12.15
CA SER A 163 7.98 3.90 -13.00
C SER A 163 7.67 2.70 -13.89
N ARG A 164 6.53 2.04 -13.66
CA ARG A 164 6.08 0.92 -14.48
C ARG A 164 5.77 1.31 -15.92
N THR A 165 5.28 2.52 -16.14
CA THR A 165 4.91 3.01 -17.48
C THR A 165 6.12 3.38 -18.33
N LEU A 166 7.18 3.89 -17.70
CA LEU A 166 8.40 4.30 -18.41
C LEU A 166 9.52 3.24 -18.36
N GLY A 167 9.39 2.24 -17.48
CA GLY A 167 10.39 1.20 -17.30
C GLY A 167 11.69 1.67 -16.62
N VAL A 168 11.66 2.80 -15.89
CA VAL A 168 12.86 3.43 -15.29
C VAL A 168 12.75 3.59 -13.78
N SER A 169 13.88 3.41 -13.09
CA SER A 169 14.04 3.67 -11.65
C SER A 169 14.46 5.11 -11.37
N ASP A 170 14.47 5.50 -10.09
CA ASP A 170 15.00 6.78 -9.60
C ASP A 170 14.23 8.01 -10.11
N VAL A 171 12.92 7.83 -10.32
CA VAL A 171 12.01 8.88 -10.78
C VAL A 171 10.86 9.10 -9.80
N ILE A 172 10.27 10.29 -9.87
CA ILE A 172 9.06 10.64 -9.11
C ILE A 172 7.87 9.86 -9.68
N THR A 173 7.24 9.05 -8.84
CA THR A 173 6.07 8.21 -9.16
C THR A 173 4.96 8.42 -8.13
N TRP A 174 3.72 8.08 -8.52
CA TRP A 174 2.59 8.01 -7.59
C TRP A 174 2.87 6.99 -6.48
N ASN A 175 2.32 7.22 -5.29
CA ASN A 175 2.52 6.38 -4.09
C ASN A 175 1.20 5.73 -3.64
N ASP A 176 0.65 4.88 -4.51
CA ASP A 176 -0.58 4.08 -4.32
C ASP A 176 -1.89 4.86 -4.08
N ILE A 177 -1.90 6.17 -4.35
CA ILE A 177 -3.13 6.99 -4.37
C ILE A 177 -3.42 7.35 -5.82
N HIS A 178 -4.41 6.69 -6.42
CA HIS A 178 -4.71 6.84 -7.83
C HIS A 178 -5.37 8.19 -8.12
N HIS A 179 -4.88 8.82 -9.18
CA HIS A 179 -5.40 10.08 -9.69
C HIS A 179 -5.98 9.88 -11.08
N LYS A 180 -7.03 10.63 -11.40
CA LYS A 180 -7.55 10.73 -12.75
C LYS A 180 -6.76 11.76 -13.54
N THR A 181 -5.81 11.31 -14.34
CA THR A 181 -4.93 12.17 -15.15
C THR A 181 -5.48 12.47 -16.55
N SER A 182 -6.61 11.87 -16.91
CA SER A 182 -7.37 12.20 -18.12
C SER A 182 -8.80 12.62 -17.74
N GLN A 183 -9.40 13.51 -18.51
CA GLN A 183 -10.83 13.84 -18.37
C GLN A 183 -11.73 12.82 -19.07
N SER A 184 -11.18 11.96 -19.94
CA SER A 184 -11.93 11.02 -20.78
C SER A 184 -11.21 9.67 -20.93
N GLY A 185 -11.84 8.71 -21.61
CA GLY A 185 -11.24 7.39 -21.91
C GLY A 185 -11.40 6.35 -20.79
N GLY A 186 -12.20 6.65 -19.77
CA GLY A 186 -12.55 5.71 -18.71
C GLY A 186 -11.36 5.23 -17.86
N PRO A 187 -11.57 4.21 -17.01
CA PRO A 187 -10.56 3.73 -16.07
C PRO A 187 -9.25 3.28 -16.73
N GLU A 188 -9.32 2.68 -17.92
CA GLU A 188 -8.17 2.16 -18.67
C GLU A 188 -7.19 3.26 -19.10
N ASN A 189 -7.69 4.48 -19.31
CA ASN A 189 -6.89 5.65 -19.66
C ASN A 189 -6.73 6.62 -18.47
N PHE A 190 -6.90 6.12 -17.24
CA PHE A 190 -6.84 6.93 -16.02
C PHE A 190 -7.79 8.14 -16.07
N GLY A 191 -8.96 7.98 -16.71
CA GLY A 191 -9.91 9.06 -16.93
C GLY A 191 -11.35 8.71 -16.57
N TYR A 192 -12.26 9.56 -17.02
CA TYR A 192 -13.70 9.46 -16.80
C TYR A 192 -14.43 8.98 -18.08
N PRO A 193 -15.65 8.45 -17.99
CA PRO A 193 -16.40 8.16 -16.76
C PRO A 193 -15.77 7.01 -15.97
N ASP A 194 -15.79 7.10 -14.64
CA ASP A 194 -15.44 6.01 -13.73
C ASP A 194 -16.29 6.17 -12.45
N PRO A 195 -17.45 5.49 -12.37
CA PRO A 195 -18.38 5.66 -11.26
C PRO A 195 -17.83 5.12 -9.93
N THR A 196 -16.74 4.34 -9.96
CA THR A 196 -16.16 3.74 -8.74
C THR A 196 -14.99 4.55 -8.18
N TYR A 197 -14.49 5.54 -8.92
CA TYR A 197 -13.22 6.19 -8.61
C TYR A 197 -13.21 6.89 -7.25
N LEU A 198 -14.20 7.73 -6.95
CA LEU A 198 -14.21 8.52 -5.70
C LEU A 198 -14.25 7.63 -4.45
N LYS A 199 -14.96 6.49 -4.53
CA LYS A 199 -14.94 5.47 -3.48
C LYS A 199 -13.55 4.84 -3.34
N ARG A 200 -12.95 4.36 -4.44
CA ARG A 200 -11.65 3.69 -4.43
C ARG A 200 -10.54 4.60 -3.91
N VAL A 201 -10.48 5.86 -4.35
CA VAL A 201 -9.45 6.79 -3.88
C VAL A 201 -9.60 7.12 -2.39
N LYS A 202 -10.83 7.19 -1.87
CA LYS A 202 -11.06 7.32 -0.42
C LYS A 202 -10.58 6.11 0.37
N GLU A 203 -10.77 4.90 -0.15
CA GLU A 203 -10.23 3.67 0.46
C GLU A 203 -8.69 3.65 0.43
N GLU A 204 -8.07 4.09 -0.66
CA GLU A 204 -6.60 4.22 -0.80
C GLU A 204 -6.03 5.26 0.17
N LEU A 205 -6.69 6.41 0.30
CA LEU A 205 -6.34 7.46 1.26
C LEU A 205 -6.45 6.94 2.70
N LYS A 206 -7.55 6.26 3.03
CA LYS A 206 -7.75 5.63 4.33
C LYS A 206 -6.66 4.60 4.65
N ALA A 207 -6.27 3.79 3.66
CA ALA A 207 -5.17 2.82 3.82
C ALA A 207 -3.81 3.49 4.09
N LYS A 208 -3.65 4.78 3.73
CA LYS A 208 -2.49 5.62 4.06
C LYS A 208 -2.69 6.44 5.35
N GLY A 209 -3.75 6.18 6.11
CA GLY A 209 -4.08 6.89 7.36
C GLY A 209 -4.70 8.28 7.15
N ILE A 210 -5.28 8.53 5.98
CA ILE A 210 -5.95 9.79 5.62
C ILE A 210 -7.46 9.56 5.54
N GLU A 211 -8.18 10.01 6.57
CA GLU A 211 -9.64 9.98 6.65
C GLU A 211 -10.18 11.34 7.12
N GLU A 212 -11.49 11.55 7.01
CA GLU A 212 -12.13 12.70 7.66
C GLU A 212 -12.00 12.54 9.19
N ASP A 213 -11.85 13.66 9.90
CA ASP A 213 -11.72 13.70 11.35
C ASP A 213 -13.05 13.35 12.06
#